data_AF-A0AAP6BIL8-F1
#
_entry.id   AF-A0AAP6BIL8-F1
#
_cell.length_a   1.000
_cell.length_b   1.000
_cell.length_c   1.000
_cell.angle_alpha   90.00
_cell.angle_beta   90.00
_cell.angle_gamma   90.00
#
_symmetry.space_group_name_H-M   'P 1'
#
loop_
_entity.id
_entity.type
_entity.pdbx_description
1 polymer ?
#
loop_
_entity_poly.entity_id
_entity_poly.type
_entity_poly.pdbx_seq_one_letter_code
_entity_poly.pdbx_strand_id
1 'polypeptide(L)'
;MPANASDKNAAPPLPEPLRVPVADSHTHLDMQSGTVAEALAKAASVGVTTVVQVGCDVRGSRWAAETAQAYDAVHAAVALHPNEAPRIVHGDPDGWSRQGARRPGGQAALDEALAEIDRLAALPHVKGVGETGLDYFRTGPEGKESQEASFRAHIEIAKRHGKTLVIHDRDAHDDVLRVLKEEGAPDRTVFHCYSGDAEMARICARAGYFMSFAGNVTFKNAQNLRDAVSVSPLDLLLVETDAPFLTPAPYRGRPNAPYLIPVTVRAMAEVRGVDEDTLAEALGANTARAFTY
;
A
#
# COMPACT_ATOMS: atom_id res chain seq x y z
N MET A 1 36.93 16.14 9.74
CA MET A 1 36.43 15.91 8.36
C MET A 1 34.94 16.13 8.40
N PRO A 2 34.36 17.10 7.67
CA PRO A 2 32.91 17.26 7.67
C PRO A 2 32.28 16.03 7.02
N ALA A 3 31.20 15.53 7.61
CA ALA A 3 30.47 14.36 7.12
C ALA A 3 30.13 14.54 5.64
N ASN A 4 30.63 13.62 4.82
CA ASN A 4 30.46 13.64 3.37
C ASN A 4 28.96 13.70 3.05
N ALA A 5 28.56 14.63 2.18
CA ALA A 5 27.18 14.76 1.72
C ALA A 5 26.69 13.39 1.25
N SER A 6 25.73 12.80 1.99
CA SER A 6 25.25 11.45 1.75
C SER A 6 24.80 11.33 0.31
N ASP A 7 25.34 10.36 -0.43
CA ASP A 7 24.80 9.99 -1.73
C ASP A 7 23.30 9.74 -1.56
N LYS A 8 22.49 10.65 -2.11
CA LYS A 8 21.03 10.64 -1.99
C LYS A 8 20.42 9.47 -2.75
N ASN A 9 21.18 8.83 -3.65
CA ASN A 9 20.71 7.67 -4.41
C ASN A 9 21.16 6.35 -3.79
N ALA A 10 22.08 6.36 -2.82
CA ALA A 10 22.53 5.14 -2.17
C ALA A 10 21.46 4.59 -1.21
N ALA A 11 21.23 3.28 -1.29
CA ALA A 11 20.33 2.56 -0.41
C ALA A 11 20.75 2.74 1.07
N PRO A 12 19.80 2.89 2.01
CA PRO A 12 20.12 2.93 3.44
C PRO A 12 20.83 1.67 3.94
N PRO A 13 21.63 1.74 5.01
CA PRO A 13 22.23 0.54 5.62
C PRO A 13 21.15 -0.41 6.15
N LEU A 14 21.50 -1.68 6.36
CA LEU A 14 20.61 -2.62 7.05
C LEU A 14 20.37 -2.13 8.49
N PRO A 15 19.11 -2.03 8.95
CA PRO A 15 18.81 -1.80 10.36
C PRO A 15 19.12 -3.04 11.19
N GLU A 16 19.14 -2.90 12.53
CA GLU A 16 19.14 -4.09 13.39
C GLU A 16 17.90 -4.94 13.10
N PRO A 17 18.04 -6.27 12.94
CA PRO A 17 16.92 -7.17 12.70
C PRO A 17 15.86 -7.11 13.79
N LEU A 18 14.60 -7.32 13.42
CA LEU A 18 13.54 -7.62 14.38
C LEU A 18 13.72 -9.05 14.89
N ARG A 19 13.39 -9.30 16.17
CA ARG A 19 13.44 -10.65 16.76
C ARG A 19 12.19 -11.47 16.43
N VAL A 20 11.06 -10.78 16.30
CA VAL A 20 9.79 -11.35 15.86
C VAL A 20 9.57 -11.02 14.38
N PRO A 21 9.33 -12.02 13.51
CA PRO A 21 9.09 -11.78 12.10
C PRO A 21 7.84 -10.93 11.85
N VAL A 22 7.93 -10.05 10.85
CA VAL A 22 6.81 -9.22 10.37
C VAL A 22 6.66 -9.33 8.86
N ALA A 23 5.55 -8.80 8.36
CA ALA A 23 5.29 -8.63 6.94
C ALA A 23 5.36 -7.16 6.55
N ASP A 24 5.82 -6.88 5.33
CA ASP A 24 5.58 -5.61 4.65
C ASP A 24 4.23 -5.69 3.94
N SER A 25 3.19 -5.03 4.46
CA SER A 25 1.84 -5.16 3.91
C SER A 25 1.62 -4.39 2.60
N HIS A 26 2.60 -3.64 2.10
CA HIS A 26 2.49 -2.94 0.81
C HIS A 26 3.87 -2.54 0.26
N THR A 27 4.26 -3.13 -0.86
CA THR A 27 5.49 -2.77 -1.58
C THR A 27 5.35 -2.95 -3.09
N HIS A 28 6.17 -2.24 -3.86
CA HIS A 28 6.28 -2.32 -5.31
C HIS A 28 7.69 -2.80 -5.71
N LEU A 29 7.93 -4.10 -5.63
CA LEU A 29 9.18 -4.76 -6.03
C LEU A 29 9.49 -4.58 -7.52
N ASP A 30 8.46 -4.49 -8.37
CA ASP A 30 8.58 -4.22 -9.81
C ASP A 30 9.17 -2.83 -10.13
N MET A 31 9.12 -1.91 -9.16
CA MET A 31 9.67 -0.57 -9.26
C MET A 31 11.04 -0.42 -8.58
N GLN A 32 11.58 -1.51 -8.01
CA GLN A 32 12.86 -1.50 -7.29
C GLN A 32 14.02 -2.01 -8.17
N SER A 33 15.24 -1.61 -7.81
CA SER A 33 16.45 -2.10 -8.45
C SER A 33 16.87 -3.47 -7.90
N GLY A 34 17.41 -4.33 -8.75
CA GLY A 34 17.89 -5.67 -8.38
C GLY A 34 16.87 -6.75 -8.70
N THR A 35 17.14 -7.97 -8.26
CA THR A 35 16.21 -9.10 -8.44
C THR A 35 15.26 -9.26 -7.26
N VAL A 36 14.09 -9.87 -7.49
CA VAL A 36 13.13 -10.21 -6.43
C VAL A 36 13.80 -11.07 -5.34
N ALA A 37 14.59 -12.07 -5.73
CA ALA A 37 15.29 -12.95 -4.80
C ALA A 37 16.25 -12.18 -3.87
N GLU A 38 17.00 -11.21 -4.40
CA GLU A 38 17.89 -10.36 -3.60
C GLU A 38 17.10 -9.46 -2.64
N ALA A 39 16.00 -8.87 -3.10
CA ALA A 39 15.13 -8.03 -2.27
C ALA A 39 14.53 -8.83 -1.10
N LEU A 40 14.00 -10.03 -1.38
CA LEU A 40 13.44 -10.93 -0.37
C LEU A 40 14.50 -11.43 0.62
N ALA A 41 15.68 -11.83 0.14
CA ALA A 41 16.78 -12.26 1.01
C ALA A 41 17.23 -11.12 1.95
N LYS A 42 17.30 -9.89 1.41
CA LYS A 42 17.65 -8.71 2.20
C LYS A 42 16.59 -8.39 3.26
N ALA A 43 15.31 -8.47 2.90
CA ALA A 43 14.19 -8.30 3.83
C ALA A 43 14.22 -9.36 4.95
N ALA A 44 14.40 -10.64 4.58
CA ALA A 44 14.44 -11.74 5.52
C ALA A 44 15.60 -11.62 6.52
N SER A 45 16.76 -11.10 6.10
CA SER A 45 17.91 -10.89 6.98
C SER A 45 17.66 -9.93 8.15
N VAL A 46 16.59 -9.14 8.10
CA VAL A 46 16.21 -8.18 9.14
C VAL A 46 14.83 -8.49 9.78
N GLY A 47 14.31 -9.70 9.58
CA GLY A 47 13.05 -10.15 10.17
C GLY A 47 11.79 -9.83 9.36
N VAL A 48 11.94 -9.37 8.11
CA VAL A 48 10.79 -9.13 7.20
C VAL A 48 10.66 -10.35 6.29
N THR A 49 9.73 -11.23 6.61
CA THR A 49 9.67 -12.59 6.03
C THR A 49 8.54 -12.78 5.02
N THR A 50 7.64 -11.81 4.92
CA THR A 50 6.53 -11.80 3.97
C THR A 50 6.36 -10.41 3.41
N VAL A 51 5.98 -10.30 2.14
CA VAL A 51 5.65 -9.02 1.50
C VAL A 51 4.36 -9.14 0.69
N VAL A 52 3.56 -8.08 0.70
CA VAL A 52 2.43 -7.94 -0.23
C VAL A 52 2.88 -7.05 -1.38
N GLN A 53 3.10 -7.68 -2.53
CA GLN A 53 3.40 -7.00 -3.78
C GLN A 53 2.12 -6.43 -4.39
N VAL A 54 2.15 -5.15 -4.75
CA VAL A 54 0.96 -4.44 -5.23
C VAL A 54 1.11 -3.97 -6.67
N GLY A 55 0.17 -4.36 -7.53
CA GLY A 55 0.07 -3.88 -8.90
C GLY A 55 -0.78 -2.61 -9.02
N CYS A 56 -0.28 -1.60 -9.73
CA CYS A 56 -0.98 -0.32 -9.91
C CYS A 56 -1.71 -0.19 -11.26
N ASP A 57 -1.41 -1.06 -12.22
CA ASP A 57 -2.05 -1.15 -13.53
C ASP A 57 -2.19 -2.63 -13.94
N VAL A 58 -2.75 -2.91 -15.12
CA VAL A 58 -2.88 -4.29 -15.61
C VAL A 58 -1.53 -5.01 -15.73
N ARG A 59 -0.48 -4.33 -16.20
CA ARG A 59 0.83 -4.94 -16.41
C ARG A 59 1.50 -5.27 -15.06
N GLY A 60 1.51 -4.31 -14.14
CA GLY A 60 2.01 -4.49 -12.78
C GLY A 60 1.21 -5.53 -12.00
N SER A 61 -0.11 -5.59 -12.21
CA SER A 61 -0.97 -6.62 -11.60
C SER A 61 -0.66 -8.03 -12.10
N ARG A 62 -0.39 -8.21 -13.41
CA ARG A 62 0.10 -9.50 -13.94
C ARG A 62 1.43 -9.88 -13.31
N TRP A 63 2.37 -8.94 -13.27
CA TRP A 63 3.69 -9.15 -12.67
C TRP A 63 3.59 -9.50 -11.18
N ALA A 64 2.70 -8.86 -10.45
CA ALA A 64 2.44 -9.13 -9.04
C ALA A 64 1.94 -10.57 -8.85
N ALA A 65 0.95 -11.00 -9.63
CA ALA A 65 0.43 -12.37 -9.58
C ALA A 65 1.51 -13.40 -9.93
N GLU A 66 2.25 -13.20 -11.02
CA GLU A 66 3.36 -14.08 -11.43
C GLU A 66 4.45 -14.18 -10.35
N THR A 67 4.77 -13.07 -9.69
CA THR A 67 5.78 -13.04 -8.62
C THR A 67 5.29 -13.76 -7.37
N ALA A 68 4.04 -13.56 -6.96
CA ALA A 68 3.42 -14.28 -5.84
C ALA A 68 3.28 -15.79 -6.11
N GLN A 69 3.18 -16.19 -7.38
CA GLN A 69 3.21 -17.61 -7.75
C GLN A 69 4.63 -18.20 -7.65
N ALA A 70 5.66 -17.41 -7.88
CA ALA A 70 7.05 -17.86 -7.92
C ALA A 70 7.76 -17.88 -6.56
N TYR A 71 7.28 -17.10 -5.58
CA TYR A 71 7.93 -16.95 -4.27
C TYR A 71 6.91 -17.07 -3.13
N ASP A 72 7.07 -18.09 -2.28
CA ASP A 72 6.17 -18.34 -1.13
C ASP A 72 6.05 -17.16 -0.15
N ALA A 73 7.11 -16.34 -0.07
CA ALA A 73 7.15 -15.14 0.78
C ALA A 73 6.38 -13.95 0.21
N VAL A 74 5.77 -14.08 -0.97
CA VAL A 74 5.09 -12.97 -1.67
C VAL A 74 3.61 -13.29 -1.82
N HIS A 75 2.77 -12.33 -1.42
CA HIS A 75 1.35 -12.29 -1.79
C HIS A 75 1.11 -11.14 -2.76
N ALA A 76 0.08 -11.25 -3.59
CA ALA A 76 -0.23 -10.23 -4.58
C ALA A 76 -1.53 -9.48 -4.24
N ALA A 77 -1.53 -8.17 -4.51
CA ALA A 77 -2.73 -7.38 -4.71
C ALA A 77 -2.76 -6.85 -6.16
N VAL A 78 -3.94 -6.85 -6.77
CA VAL A 78 -4.14 -6.44 -8.17
C VAL A 78 -5.23 -5.39 -8.28
N ALA A 79 -4.98 -4.30 -9.01
CA ALA A 79 -5.97 -3.26 -9.30
C ALA A 79 -5.52 -2.30 -10.40
N LEU A 80 -6.38 -1.33 -10.66
CA LEU A 80 -6.01 -0.04 -11.24
C LEU A 80 -5.95 0.98 -10.10
N HIS A 81 -4.77 1.55 -9.88
CA HIS A 81 -4.56 2.68 -8.97
C HIS A 81 -5.48 3.85 -9.36
N PRO A 82 -5.96 4.71 -8.43
CA PRO A 82 -6.86 5.82 -8.75
C PRO A 82 -6.40 6.66 -9.95
N ASN A 83 -5.11 6.96 -10.02
CA ASN A 83 -4.55 7.72 -11.15
C ASN A 83 -4.59 6.99 -12.50
N GLU A 84 -4.77 5.66 -12.57
CA GLU A 84 -4.84 4.92 -13.84
C GLU A 84 -6.18 5.06 -14.56
N ALA A 85 -7.31 4.98 -13.85
CA ALA A 85 -8.62 5.00 -14.48
C ALA A 85 -8.87 6.28 -15.33
N PRO A 86 -8.57 7.50 -14.83
CA PRO A 86 -8.67 8.72 -15.63
C PRO A 86 -7.75 8.68 -16.85
N ARG A 87 -6.52 8.14 -16.71
CA ARG A 87 -5.57 8.04 -17.82
C ARG A 87 -6.05 7.07 -18.90
N ILE A 88 -6.69 5.96 -18.52
CA ILE A 88 -7.28 5.01 -19.46
C ILE A 88 -8.40 5.70 -20.25
N VAL A 89 -9.31 6.39 -19.57
CA VAL A 89 -10.50 6.97 -20.19
C VAL A 89 -10.15 8.22 -21.01
N HIS A 90 -9.52 9.21 -20.38
CA HIS A 90 -9.31 10.54 -20.94
C HIS A 90 -7.92 10.73 -21.56
N GLY A 91 -7.01 9.79 -21.34
CA GLY A 91 -5.61 9.95 -21.72
C GLY A 91 -4.82 10.78 -20.71
N ASP A 92 -3.55 10.93 -21.02
CA ASP A 92 -2.59 11.72 -20.25
C ASP A 92 -1.59 12.35 -21.23
N PRO A 93 -2.03 13.21 -22.17
CA PRO A 93 -1.18 13.67 -23.26
C PRO A 93 0.03 14.47 -22.74
N ASP A 94 -0.16 15.19 -21.63
CA ASP A 94 0.85 16.09 -21.04
C ASP A 94 1.63 15.46 -19.87
N GLY A 95 1.35 14.20 -19.52
CA GLY A 95 2.04 13.48 -18.45
C GLY A 95 1.77 14.02 -17.05
N TRP A 96 0.57 14.55 -16.79
CA TRP A 96 0.19 15.16 -15.50
C TRP A 96 0.29 14.17 -14.34
N SER A 97 0.05 12.88 -14.63
CA SER A 97 0.19 11.80 -13.64
C SER A 97 1.64 11.49 -13.26
N ARG A 98 2.60 11.98 -14.05
CA ARG A 98 4.03 11.61 -14.04
C ARG A 98 4.33 10.15 -14.38
N GLN A 99 3.39 9.47 -15.05
CA GLN A 99 3.55 8.09 -15.49
C GLN A 99 3.67 7.96 -17.02
N GLY A 100 4.02 9.06 -17.70
CA GLY A 100 4.24 9.13 -19.14
C GLY A 100 2.98 9.43 -19.95
N ALA A 101 3.19 9.87 -21.20
CA ALA A 101 2.10 10.29 -22.06
C ALA A 101 1.20 9.11 -22.47
N ARG A 102 -0.12 9.31 -22.47
CA ARG A 102 -1.09 8.28 -22.85
C ARG A 102 -2.19 8.86 -23.75
N ARG A 103 -2.61 8.09 -24.75
CA ARG A 103 -3.78 8.43 -25.58
C ARG A 103 -5.07 7.96 -24.90
N PRO A 104 -6.19 8.69 -25.04
CA PRO A 104 -7.49 8.25 -24.51
C PRO A 104 -7.93 6.92 -25.13
N GLY A 105 -8.42 6.01 -24.29
CA GLY A 105 -9.06 4.75 -24.68
C GLY A 105 -10.57 4.73 -24.47
N GLY A 106 -11.12 5.69 -23.71
CA GLY A 106 -12.54 5.76 -23.37
C GLY A 106 -12.99 4.68 -22.38
N GLN A 107 -14.30 4.63 -22.13
CA GLN A 107 -14.90 3.72 -21.15
C GLN A 107 -14.65 2.24 -21.48
N ALA A 108 -14.73 1.85 -22.75
CA ALA A 108 -14.51 0.46 -23.15
C ALA A 108 -13.12 -0.06 -22.78
N ALA A 109 -12.08 0.78 -22.82
CA ALA A 109 -10.73 0.41 -22.41
C ALA A 109 -10.63 0.26 -20.88
N LEU A 110 -11.39 1.05 -20.11
CA LEU A 110 -11.46 0.89 -18.66
C LEU A 110 -12.19 -0.42 -18.31
N ASP A 111 -13.28 -0.73 -18.99
CA ASP A 111 -14.03 -1.97 -18.78
C ASP A 111 -13.16 -3.22 -19.08
N GLU A 112 -12.37 -3.19 -20.16
CA GLU A 112 -11.41 -4.26 -20.49
C GLU A 112 -10.34 -4.41 -19.41
N ALA A 113 -9.80 -3.29 -18.91
CA ALA A 113 -8.79 -3.31 -17.86
C ALA A 113 -9.36 -3.90 -16.55
N LEU A 114 -10.57 -3.48 -16.15
CA LEU A 114 -11.27 -4.02 -14.98
C LEU A 114 -11.59 -5.51 -15.13
N ALA A 115 -11.96 -5.97 -16.34
CA ALA A 115 -12.17 -7.39 -16.61
C ALA A 115 -10.89 -8.23 -16.52
N GLU A 116 -9.72 -7.66 -16.80
CA GLU A 116 -8.45 -8.32 -16.54
C GLU A 116 -8.13 -8.37 -15.03
N ILE A 117 -8.36 -7.28 -14.29
CA ILE A 117 -8.21 -7.27 -12.83
C ILE A 117 -9.11 -8.32 -12.18
N ASP A 118 -10.36 -8.45 -12.62
CA ASP A 118 -11.30 -9.47 -12.14
C ASP A 118 -10.77 -10.89 -12.37
N ARG A 119 -10.18 -11.17 -13.54
CA ARG A 119 -9.55 -12.46 -13.83
C ARG A 119 -8.33 -12.74 -12.96
N LEU A 120 -7.49 -11.75 -12.72
CA LEU A 120 -6.33 -11.90 -11.82
C LEU A 120 -6.78 -12.08 -10.36
N ALA A 121 -7.81 -11.36 -9.92
CA ALA A 121 -8.37 -11.48 -8.58
C ALA A 121 -8.91 -12.88 -8.29
N ALA A 122 -9.32 -13.65 -9.30
CA ALA A 122 -9.75 -15.04 -9.10
C ALA A 122 -8.60 -16.01 -8.72
N LEU A 123 -7.34 -15.62 -8.88
CA LEU A 123 -6.19 -16.49 -8.59
C LEU A 123 -6.04 -16.73 -7.07
N PRO A 124 -5.62 -17.94 -6.63
CA PRO A 124 -5.56 -18.30 -5.21
C PRO A 124 -4.43 -17.60 -4.44
N HIS A 125 -3.32 -17.26 -5.13
CA HIS A 125 -2.16 -16.55 -4.55
C HIS A 125 -2.35 -15.02 -4.56
N VAL A 126 -3.34 -14.51 -5.27
CA VAL A 126 -3.77 -13.10 -5.18
C VAL A 126 -4.65 -12.96 -3.94
N LYS A 127 -4.27 -12.11 -3.01
CA LYS A 127 -4.93 -11.93 -1.71
C LYS A 127 -5.67 -10.61 -1.59
N GLY A 128 -5.30 -9.62 -2.40
CA GLY A 128 -5.91 -8.30 -2.40
C GLY A 128 -6.43 -7.86 -3.76
N VAL A 129 -7.45 -7.01 -3.74
CA VAL A 129 -7.81 -6.11 -4.83
C VAL A 129 -7.38 -4.71 -4.40
N GLY A 130 -6.31 -4.25 -5.00
CA GLY A 130 -5.68 -2.97 -4.71
C GLY A 130 -4.28 -2.91 -5.29
N GLU A 131 -3.69 -1.72 -5.41
CA GLU A 131 -4.20 -0.51 -4.79
C GLU A 131 -5.29 0.18 -5.61
N THR A 132 -6.41 0.52 -4.98
CA THR A 132 -7.56 1.21 -5.58
C THR A 132 -8.06 2.29 -4.64
N GLY A 133 -8.89 3.23 -5.07
CA GLY A 133 -9.40 4.29 -4.19
C GLY A 133 -9.49 5.62 -4.90
N LEU A 134 -9.17 6.71 -4.19
CA LEU A 134 -9.30 8.07 -4.70
C LEU A 134 -8.03 8.90 -4.41
N ASP A 135 -7.55 9.63 -5.43
CA ASP A 135 -6.40 10.54 -5.35
C ASP A 135 -6.77 11.89 -5.97
N TYR A 136 -7.22 12.84 -5.14
CA TYR A 136 -7.59 14.18 -5.57
C TYR A 136 -6.40 15.14 -5.61
N PHE A 137 -5.25 14.73 -5.09
CA PHE A 137 -4.01 15.50 -5.21
C PHE A 137 -3.47 15.49 -6.64
N ARG A 138 -3.58 14.36 -7.33
CA ARG A 138 -3.09 14.19 -8.70
C ARG A 138 -4.14 14.42 -9.77
N THR A 139 -5.40 14.13 -9.48
CA THR A 139 -6.45 14.09 -10.50
C THR A 139 -7.34 15.32 -10.43
N GLY A 140 -7.47 16.00 -11.57
CA GLY A 140 -8.39 17.13 -11.74
C GLY A 140 -9.85 16.72 -11.70
N PRO A 141 -10.80 17.68 -11.61
CA PRO A 141 -12.23 17.41 -11.54
C PRO A 141 -12.75 16.47 -12.64
N GLU A 142 -12.17 16.56 -13.84
CA GLU A 142 -12.53 15.75 -15.01
C GLU A 142 -12.24 14.26 -14.86
N GLY A 143 -11.28 13.87 -14.00
CA GLY A 143 -10.93 12.47 -13.79
C GLY A 143 -11.64 11.83 -12.60
N LYS A 144 -12.29 12.62 -11.72
CA LYS A 144 -12.89 12.12 -10.48
C LYS A 144 -13.97 11.06 -10.72
N GLU A 145 -14.81 11.26 -11.73
CA GLU A 145 -15.86 10.30 -12.08
C GLU A 145 -15.28 8.94 -12.46
N SER A 146 -14.24 8.92 -13.32
CA SER A 146 -13.53 7.69 -13.71
C SER A 146 -12.82 7.02 -12.53
N GLN A 147 -12.26 7.80 -11.58
CA GLN A 147 -11.70 7.23 -10.34
C GLN A 147 -12.77 6.54 -9.51
N GLU A 148 -13.88 7.23 -9.23
CA GLU A 148 -14.94 6.70 -8.37
C GLU A 148 -15.61 5.47 -8.99
N ALA A 149 -15.87 5.49 -10.31
CA ALA A 149 -16.38 4.33 -11.03
C ALA A 149 -15.43 3.12 -10.93
N SER A 150 -14.13 3.35 -11.12
CA SER A 150 -13.11 2.31 -10.94
C SER A 150 -13.07 1.79 -9.51
N PHE A 151 -13.11 2.67 -8.50
CA PHE A 151 -13.07 2.27 -7.09
C PHE A 151 -14.27 1.40 -6.72
N ARG A 152 -15.49 1.77 -7.15
CA ARG A 152 -16.70 0.96 -6.94
C ARG A 152 -16.60 -0.40 -7.62
N ALA A 153 -16.08 -0.46 -8.84
CA ALA A 153 -15.85 -1.73 -9.53
C ALA A 153 -14.86 -2.64 -8.76
N HIS A 154 -13.77 -2.08 -8.24
CA HIS A 154 -12.83 -2.85 -7.43
C HIS A 154 -13.43 -3.34 -6.10
N ILE A 155 -14.29 -2.54 -5.44
CA ILE A 155 -15.05 -2.98 -4.27
C ILE A 155 -15.92 -4.19 -4.61
N GLU A 156 -16.60 -4.17 -5.75
CA GLU A 156 -17.41 -5.30 -6.22
C GLU A 156 -16.55 -6.54 -6.52
N ILE A 157 -15.43 -6.39 -7.23
CA ILE A 157 -14.48 -7.49 -7.52
C ILE A 157 -13.95 -8.10 -6.21
N ALA A 158 -13.59 -7.26 -5.23
CA ALA A 158 -13.11 -7.70 -3.92
C ALA A 158 -14.17 -8.55 -3.20
N LYS A 159 -15.43 -8.10 -3.17
CA LYS A 159 -16.55 -8.87 -2.58
C LYS A 159 -16.77 -10.18 -3.30
N ARG A 160 -16.82 -10.16 -4.64
CA ARG A 160 -17.07 -11.33 -5.50
C ARG A 160 -16.08 -12.46 -5.24
N HIS A 161 -14.80 -12.14 -5.09
CA HIS A 161 -13.73 -13.12 -4.90
C HIS A 161 -13.31 -13.30 -3.44
N GLY A 162 -13.98 -12.64 -2.50
CA GLY A 162 -13.62 -12.67 -1.08
C GLY A 162 -12.19 -12.17 -0.84
N LYS A 163 -11.73 -11.17 -1.57
CA LYS A 163 -10.39 -10.59 -1.43
C LYS A 163 -10.40 -9.37 -0.52
N THR A 164 -9.22 -9.08 0.01
CA THR A 164 -9.00 -7.88 0.80
C THR A 164 -8.98 -6.66 -0.10
N LEU A 165 -9.72 -5.62 0.25
CA LEU A 165 -9.63 -4.33 -0.45
C LEU A 165 -8.45 -3.54 0.10
N VAL A 166 -7.54 -3.08 -0.75
CA VAL A 166 -6.40 -2.22 -0.34
C VAL A 166 -6.59 -0.83 -0.95
N ILE A 167 -6.77 0.15 -0.06
CA ILE A 167 -7.25 1.48 -0.38
C ILE A 167 -6.10 2.49 -0.41
N HIS A 168 -5.96 3.17 -1.55
CA HIS A 168 -5.33 4.46 -1.73
C HIS A 168 -6.30 5.56 -1.31
N ASP A 169 -5.85 6.44 -0.43
CA ASP A 169 -6.61 7.63 -0.06
C ASP A 169 -5.70 8.83 0.04
N ARG A 170 -5.92 9.82 -0.84
CA ARG A 170 -5.17 11.07 -0.84
C ARG A 170 -6.05 12.26 -1.17
N ASP A 171 -6.18 13.16 -0.19
CA ASP A 171 -7.03 14.35 -0.23
C ASP A 171 -8.50 14.02 -0.58
N ALA A 172 -8.96 12.81 -0.22
CA ALA A 172 -10.27 12.27 -0.62
C ALA A 172 -10.99 11.47 0.51
N HIS A 173 -10.59 11.65 1.77
CA HIS A 173 -11.02 10.86 2.93
C HIS A 173 -12.55 10.67 3.03
N ASP A 174 -13.30 11.76 2.96
CA ASP A 174 -14.75 11.74 3.09
C ASP A 174 -15.42 10.97 1.95
N ASP A 175 -14.92 11.11 0.73
CA ASP A 175 -15.45 10.42 -0.45
C ASP A 175 -15.08 8.94 -0.46
N VAL A 176 -13.88 8.58 -0.01
CA VAL A 176 -13.50 7.16 0.19
C VAL A 176 -14.45 6.49 1.17
N LEU A 177 -14.67 7.11 2.34
CA LEU A 177 -15.57 6.58 3.38
C LEU A 177 -17.03 6.54 2.90
N ARG A 178 -17.48 7.55 2.15
CA ARG A 178 -18.81 7.59 1.54
C ARG A 178 -19.01 6.41 0.59
N VAL A 179 -18.08 6.19 -0.35
CA VAL A 179 -18.17 5.12 -1.34
C VAL A 179 -18.18 3.74 -0.66
N LEU A 180 -17.31 3.52 0.34
CA LEU A 180 -17.30 2.28 1.13
C LEU A 180 -18.66 2.01 1.81
N LYS A 181 -19.30 3.07 2.33
CA LYS A 181 -20.61 2.94 2.96
C LYS A 181 -21.71 2.64 1.95
N GLU A 182 -21.69 3.30 0.80
CA GLU A 182 -22.69 3.14 -0.26
C GLU A 182 -22.62 1.76 -0.93
N GLU A 183 -21.41 1.28 -1.22
CA GLU A 183 -21.19 -0.03 -1.86
C GLU A 183 -21.27 -1.20 -0.86
N GLY A 184 -21.14 -0.93 0.44
CA GLY A 184 -20.86 -1.95 1.44
C GLY A 184 -19.42 -2.42 1.31
N ALA A 185 -18.58 -2.00 2.27
CA ALA A 185 -17.17 -2.36 2.30
C ALA A 185 -16.97 -3.88 2.38
N PRO A 186 -15.92 -4.43 1.75
CA PRO A 186 -15.54 -5.82 1.94
C PRO A 186 -15.13 -6.10 3.40
N ASP A 187 -15.37 -7.34 3.85
CA ASP A 187 -15.08 -7.78 5.23
C ASP A 187 -13.64 -7.49 5.68
N ARG A 188 -12.70 -7.51 4.74
CA ARG A 188 -11.29 -7.14 4.94
C ARG A 188 -10.99 -5.93 4.09
N THR A 189 -10.82 -4.79 4.75
CA THR A 189 -10.49 -3.52 4.12
C THR A 189 -9.26 -2.93 4.81
N VAL A 190 -8.25 -2.59 4.02
CA VAL A 190 -6.97 -2.01 4.46
C VAL A 190 -6.87 -0.60 3.88
N PHE A 191 -6.67 0.39 4.75
CA PHE A 191 -6.19 1.70 4.33
C PHE A 191 -4.66 1.64 4.28
N HIS A 192 -4.14 1.48 3.06
CA HIS A 192 -2.70 1.56 2.80
C HIS A 192 -2.23 3.00 3.07
N CYS A 193 -0.95 3.15 3.41
CA CYS A 193 -0.28 4.41 3.71
C CYS A 193 -1.21 5.40 4.39
N TYR A 194 -1.80 4.97 5.51
CA TYR A 194 -2.88 5.67 6.19
C TYR A 194 -2.54 7.16 6.29
N SER A 195 -3.39 8.00 5.70
CA SER A 195 -3.11 9.41 5.44
C SER A 195 -4.01 10.37 6.22
N GLY A 196 -5.10 9.85 6.80
CA GLY A 196 -6.04 10.60 7.62
C GLY A 196 -5.50 11.02 8.99
N ASP A 197 -6.37 11.58 9.80
CA ASP A 197 -6.07 12.00 11.18
C ASP A 197 -6.57 10.98 12.21
N ALA A 198 -6.52 11.36 13.50
CA ALA A 198 -7.01 10.51 14.59
C ALA A 198 -8.54 10.37 14.62
N GLU A 199 -9.31 11.29 14.03
CA GLU A 199 -10.77 11.16 13.95
C GLU A 199 -11.15 10.08 12.94
N MET A 200 -10.55 10.14 11.75
CA MET A 200 -10.72 9.12 10.72
C MET A 200 -10.24 7.75 11.22
N ALA A 201 -9.16 7.68 12.00
CA ALA A 201 -8.66 6.41 12.53
C ALA A 201 -9.69 5.75 13.45
N ARG A 202 -10.44 6.55 14.22
CA ARG A 202 -11.56 6.05 15.04
C ARG A 202 -12.75 5.62 14.19
N ILE A 203 -12.97 6.23 13.02
CA ILE A 203 -13.99 5.76 12.06
C ILE A 203 -13.58 4.39 11.53
N CYS A 204 -12.35 4.25 11.03
CA CYS A 204 -11.79 2.99 10.56
C CYS A 204 -11.86 1.90 11.63
N ALA A 205 -11.47 2.22 12.87
CA ALA A 205 -11.55 1.29 14.00
C ALA A 205 -12.98 0.79 14.28
N ARG A 206 -13.98 1.68 14.28
CA ARG A 206 -15.39 1.29 14.47
C ARG A 206 -15.92 0.41 13.33
N ALA A 207 -15.40 0.58 12.13
CA ALA A 207 -15.77 -0.21 10.96
C ALA A 207 -14.96 -1.52 10.84
N GLY A 208 -13.94 -1.73 11.67
CA GLY A 208 -13.05 -2.90 11.60
C GLY A 208 -12.04 -2.84 10.45
N TYR A 209 -11.76 -1.64 9.92
CA TYR A 209 -10.79 -1.46 8.84
C TYR A 209 -9.36 -1.47 9.40
N PHE A 210 -8.48 -2.20 8.73
CA PHE A 210 -7.06 -2.18 9.01
C PHE A 210 -6.44 -0.87 8.54
N MET A 211 -5.44 -0.37 9.26
CA MET A 211 -4.71 0.85 8.97
C MET A 211 -3.23 0.53 8.90
N SER A 212 -2.65 0.68 7.71
CA SER A 212 -1.25 0.41 7.46
C SER A 212 -0.43 1.69 7.48
N PHE A 213 0.69 1.68 8.19
CA PHE A 213 1.55 2.85 8.36
C PHE A 213 2.90 2.66 7.69
N ALA A 214 3.28 3.62 6.84
CA ALA A 214 4.54 3.65 6.14
C ALA A 214 5.62 4.46 6.87
N GLY A 215 6.81 4.57 6.28
CA GLY A 215 7.94 5.30 6.86
C GLY A 215 7.71 6.80 7.09
N ASN A 216 6.66 7.38 6.51
CA ASN A 216 6.25 8.76 6.76
C ASN A 216 5.81 9.02 8.22
N VAL A 217 5.43 7.99 8.99
CA VAL A 217 5.14 8.11 10.43
C VAL A 217 6.32 8.66 11.23
N THR A 218 7.54 8.41 10.76
CA THR A 218 8.78 8.88 11.40
C THR A 218 9.10 10.33 11.04
N PHE A 219 8.32 11.00 10.18
CA PHE A 219 8.63 12.35 9.72
C PHE A 219 8.23 13.36 10.80
N LYS A 220 9.12 14.33 11.07
CA LYS A 220 8.90 15.35 12.11
C LYS A 220 7.52 16.03 12.01
N ASN A 221 7.06 16.32 10.80
CA ASN A 221 5.79 17.01 10.53
C ASN A 221 4.55 16.09 10.51
N ALA A 222 4.71 14.77 10.58
CA ALA A 222 3.60 13.80 10.52
C ALA A 222 2.97 13.52 11.89
N GLN A 223 2.64 14.56 12.66
CA GLN A 223 2.05 14.38 14.00
C GLN A 223 0.66 13.74 13.91
N ASN A 224 -0.13 14.12 12.91
CA ASN A 224 -1.43 13.52 12.62
C ASN A 224 -1.36 11.99 12.49
N LEU A 225 -0.31 11.46 11.84
CA LEU A 225 -0.12 10.01 11.69
C LEU A 225 0.23 9.34 13.01
N ARG A 226 1.07 9.96 13.84
CA ARG A 226 1.39 9.44 15.17
C ARG A 226 0.17 9.47 16.09
N ASP A 227 -0.65 10.51 16.00
CA ASP A 227 -1.92 10.59 16.73
C ASP A 227 -2.87 9.47 16.28
N ALA A 228 -2.94 9.18 14.96
CA ALA A 228 -3.70 8.07 14.41
C ALA A 228 -3.20 6.70 14.90
N VAL A 229 -1.88 6.45 14.89
CA VAL A 229 -1.27 5.22 15.45
C VAL A 229 -1.66 5.06 16.92
N SER A 230 -1.64 6.15 17.68
CA SER A 230 -1.92 6.15 19.13
C SER A 230 -3.36 5.76 19.47
N VAL A 231 -4.33 6.16 18.64
CA VAL A 231 -5.76 5.89 18.89
C VAL A 231 -6.26 4.60 18.22
N SER A 232 -5.48 4.04 17.30
CA SER A 232 -5.86 2.82 16.56
C SER A 232 -5.79 1.58 17.45
N PRO A 233 -6.80 0.68 17.42
CA PRO A 233 -6.71 -0.62 18.08
C PRO A 233 -5.49 -1.42 17.63
N LEU A 234 -4.82 -2.11 18.56
CA LEU A 234 -3.59 -2.86 18.25
C LEU A 234 -3.82 -3.94 17.19
N ASP A 235 -5.00 -4.55 17.18
CA ASP A 235 -5.45 -5.61 16.26
C ASP A 235 -5.88 -5.10 14.88
N LEU A 236 -5.85 -3.78 14.64
CA LEU A 236 -6.12 -3.18 13.33
C LEU A 236 -4.92 -2.42 12.74
N LEU A 237 -3.77 -2.45 13.42
CA LEU A 237 -2.54 -1.88 12.90
C LEU A 237 -1.85 -2.83 11.93
N LEU A 238 -1.35 -2.29 10.81
CA LEU A 238 -0.40 -2.91 9.90
C LEU A 238 0.83 -2.00 9.71
N VAL A 239 1.89 -2.53 9.12
CA VAL A 239 3.10 -1.79 8.78
C VAL A 239 3.51 -2.10 7.34
N GLU A 240 3.97 -1.08 6.64
CA GLU A 240 4.40 -1.21 5.25
C GLU A 240 5.59 -0.31 4.93
N THR A 241 6.17 -0.49 3.75
CA THR A 241 7.16 0.44 3.22
C THR A 241 6.59 1.41 2.20
N ASP A 242 5.62 1.00 1.40
CA ASP A 242 5.29 1.68 0.15
C ASP A 242 6.53 1.82 -0.77
N ALA A 243 7.48 0.89 -0.65
CA ALA A 243 8.74 1.01 -1.38
C ALA A 243 8.51 0.93 -2.89
N PRO A 244 9.21 1.76 -3.69
CA PRO A 244 10.42 2.51 -3.35
C PRO A 244 10.19 3.90 -2.74
N PHE A 245 8.96 4.27 -2.41
CA PHE A 245 8.59 5.58 -1.87
C PHE A 245 8.72 5.66 -0.33
N LEU A 246 8.52 6.86 0.22
CA LEU A 246 8.32 7.11 1.66
C LEU A 246 9.39 6.57 2.62
N THR A 247 10.65 6.55 2.20
CA THR A 247 11.78 6.11 3.03
C THR A 247 11.79 6.78 4.42
N PRO A 248 11.81 6.00 5.51
CA PRO A 248 11.73 6.55 6.86
C PRO A 248 12.92 7.45 7.19
N ALA A 249 12.71 8.38 8.13
CA ALA A 249 13.79 9.16 8.74
C ALA A 249 14.73 8.21 9.52
N PRO A 250 16.06 8.46 9.51
CA PRO A 250 16.74 9.64 8.96
C PRO A 250 17.10 9.54 7.46
N TYR A 251 16.61 8.53 6.74
CA TYR A 251 17.04 8.21 5.37
C TYR A 251 16.19 8.85 4.25
N ARG A 252 15.40 9.88 4.58
CA ARG A 252 14.52 10.57 3.62
C ARG A 252 15.27 10.98 2.35
N GLY A 253 14.63 10.74 1.20
CA GLY A 253 15.17 11.09 -0.12
C GLY A 253 16.07 10.02 -0.74
N ARG A 254 16.30 8.90 -0.05
CA ARG A 254 16.94 7.69 -0.59
C ARG A 254 15.88 6.67 -1.05
N PRO A 255 16.22 5.65 -1.85
CA PRO A 255 15.29 4.57 -2.19
C PRO A 255 14.84 3.78 -0.94
N ASN A 256 13.54 3.49 -0.84
CA ASN A 256 12.99 2.59 0.18
C ASN A 256 13.01 1.13 -0.31
N ALA A 257 12.88 0.19 0.61
CA ALA A 257 12.73 -1.24 0.32
C ALA A 257 12.23 -1.99 1.58
N PRO A 258 11.63 -3.19 1.43
CA PRO A 258 11.05 -3.95 2.54
C PRO A 258 11.98 -4.14 3.76
N TYR A 259 13.30 -4.21 3.57
CA TYR A 259 14.25 -4.30 4.68
C TYR A 259 14.26 -3.10 5.64
N LEU A 260 13.52 -2.02 5.35
CA LEU A 260 13.40 -0.84 6.21
C LEU A 260 12.17 -0.86 7.13
N ILE A 261 11.30 -1.87 7.06
CA ILE A 261 10.21 -2.08 8.02
C ILE A 261 10.67 -1.98 9.49
N PRO A 262 11.83 -2.54 9.92
CA PRO A 262 12.27 -2.43 11.32
C PRO A 262 12.39 -0.97 11.82
N VAL A 263 12.70 -0.02 10.94
CA VAL A 263 12.76 1.41 11.29
C VAL A 263 11.35 1.94 11.58
N THR A 264 10.38 1.59 10.74
CA THR A 264 8.97 1.99 10.91
C THR A 264 8.34 1.35 12.14
N VAL A 265 8.56 0.04 12.35
CA VAL A 265 8.04 -0.70 13.53
C VAL A 265 8.52 -0.07 14.84
N ARG A 266 9.81 0.24 14.94
CA ARG A 266 10.38 0.90 16.13
C ARG A 266 9.74 2.25 16.42
N ALA A 267 9.59 3.09 15.39
CA ALA A 267 8.93 4.38 15.53
C ALA A 267 7.46 4.24 15.96
N MET A 268 6.74 3.24 15.44
CA MET A 268 5.38 2.94 15.88
C MET A 268 5.34 2.43 17.33
N ALA A 269 6.27 1.57 17.74
CA ALA A 269 6.37 1.05 19.11
C ALA A 269 6.60 2.18 20.13
N GLU A 270 7.50 3.12 19.81
CA GLU A 270 7.74 4.33 20.60
C GLU A 270 6.47 5.17 20.78
N VAL A 271 5.73 5.42 19.69
CA VAL A 271 4.45 6.17 19.73
C VAL A 271 3.42 5.45 20.58
N ARG A 272 3.37 4.11 20.48
CA ARG A 272 2.42 3.26 21.21
C ARG A 272 2.77 3.05 22.67
N GLY A 273 4.03 3.30 23.06
CA GLY A 273 4.53 2.99 24.40
C GLY A 273 4.49 1.49 24.69
N VAL A 274 4.72 0.63 23.68
CA VAL A 274 4.78 -0.83 23.81
C VAL A 274 6.14 -1.36 23.39
N ASP A 275 6.46 -2.58 23.81
CA ASP A 275 7.68 -3.28 23.41
C ASP A 275 7.69 -3.62 21.91
N GLU A 276 8.88 -3.62 21.30
CA GLU A 276 9.08 -3.92 19.87
C GLU A 276 8.56 -5.30 19.50
N ASP A 277 8.86 -6.33 20.29
CA ASP A 277 8.46 -7.71 20.00
C ASP A 277 6.94 -7.86 20.11
N THR A 278 6.32 -7.16 21.07
CA THR A 278 4.84 -7.13 21.23
C THR A 278 4.15 -6.49 20.03
N LEU A 279 4.66 -5.36 19.53
CA LEU A 279 4.09 -4.73 18.35
C LEU A 279 4.33 -5.58 17.10
N ALA A 280 5.53 -6.12 16.92
CA ALA A 280 5.87 -6.97 15.79
C ALA A 280 4.96 -8.22 15.71
N GLU A 281 4.71 -8.88 16.85
CA GLU A 281 3.79 -10.04 16.92
C GLU A 281 2.38 -9.65 16.47
N ALA A 282 1.86 -8.53 16.98
CA ALA A 282 0.55 -8.04 16.58
C ALA A 282 0.49 -7.70 15.09
N LEU A 283 1.47 -6.95 14.58
CA LEU A 283 1.54 -6.57 13.16
C LEU A 283 1.58 -7.80 12.24
N GLY A 284 2.42 -8.79 12.56
CA GLY A 284 2.50 -10.04 11.79
C GLY A 284 1.18 -10.81 11.77
N ALA A 285 0.55 -10.99 12.93
CA ALA A 285 -0.75 -11.67 13.04
C ALA A 285 -1.88 -10.90 12.34
N ASN A 286 -1.85 -9.57 12.41
CA ASN A 286 -2.82 -8.70 11.77
C ASN A 286 -2.69 -8.75 10.24
N THR A 287 -1.48 -8.71 9.69
CA THR A 287 -1.27 -8.80 8.23
C THR A 287 -1.74 -10.16 7.70
N ALA A 288 -1.42 -11.26 8.40
CA ALA A 288 -1.92 -12.59 8.05
C ALA A 288 -3.46 -12.66 8.07
N ARG A 289 -4.10 -12.07 9.09
CA ARG A 289 -5.58 -11.96 9.16
C ARG A 289 -6.15 -11.07 8.06
N ALA A 290 -5.50 -9.95 7.76
CA ALA A 290 -5.91 -8.99 6.76
C ALA A 290 -5.83 -9.58 5.35
N PHE A 291 -4.88 -10.46 5.05
CA PHE A 291 -4.66 -11.02 3.70
C PHE A 291 -4.91 -12.54 3.58
N THR A 292 -5.31 -13.22 4.66
CA THR A 292 -5.69 -14.64 4.68
C THR A 292 -4.61 -15.58 4.13
N TYR A 293 -3.44 -15.55 4.76
CA TYR A 293 -2.32 -16.45 4.51
C TYR A 293 -1.79 -17.08 5.80
#